data_AF-A0A1G1ALM3-F1
#
_entry.id   AF-A0A1G1ALM3-F1
#
_cell.length_a   1.000
_cell.length_b   1.000
_cell.length_c   1.000
_cell.angle_alpha   90.00
_cell.angle_beta   90.00
_cell.angle_gamma   90.00
#
_symmetry.space_group_name_H-M   'P 1'
#
loop_
_entity.id
_entity.type
_entity.pdbx_description
1 polymer ?
#
loop_
_entity_poly.entity_id
_entity_poly.type
_entity_poly.pdbx_seq_one_letter_code
_entity_poly.pdbx_strand_id
1 'polypeptide(L)'
;MDIIEETTGEIPETTTLDRITGMDAAKRALEVSLAGAHPMIFLYNGNSQAVELVKAGKRIAEKHGLAFHGLAYPACNCGNFGSRTGHCTCKRSSVRHHLAKLGRREHQVDIWLDACRAKLPEIGAEPDEPETVTAERILTAGKLPKEKTEPEKEAMELLNAWQKHVGRTVNTGRILKVAGTIARIEGNSGEIRAYHMAEAIQYQVQSVSWLWDCLAPQLVELKNKTGKR
;
A
#
# COMPACT_ATOMS: atom_id res chain seq x y z
N MET A 1 7.82 -1.70 24.89
CA MET A 1 6.43 -2.14 25.06
C MET A 1 5.69 -1.86 23.76
N ASP A 2 5.87 -2.86 22.93
CA ASP A 2 5.48 -2.97 21.54
C ASP A 2 3.96 -3.07 21.44
N ILE A 3 3.37 -2.11 20.75
CA ILE A 3 2.01 -2.24 20.23
C ILE A 3 2.07 -1.73 18.79
N ILE A 4 2.79 -2.48 17.97
CA ILE A 4 2.23 -2.87 16.69
C ILE A 4 1.82 -4.30 17.00
N GLU A 5 0.53 -4.57 17.10
CA GLU A 5 0.08 -5.94 16.93
C GLU A 5 0.68 -6.38 15.59
N GLU A 6 1.74 -7.20 15.63
CA GLU A 6 1.77 -8.33 14.71
C GLU A 6 0.34 -8.83 14.69
N THR A 7 -0.27 -8.84 13.53
CA THR A 7 -1.63 -9.33 13.34
C THR A 7 -1.66 -10.78 13.81
N THR A 8 -1.84 -10.98 15.11
CA THR A 8 -1.77 -12.22 15.89
C THR A 8 -3.16 -12.81 16.10
N GLY A 9 -4.19 -12.13 15.61
CA GLY A 9 -5.51 -12.73 15.50
C GLY A 9 -5.46 -13.87 14.49
N GLU A 10 -5.93 -15.05 14.91
CA GLU A 10 -6.10 -16.26 14.09
C GLU A 10 -6.44 -15.88 12.64
N ILE A 11 -5.67 -16.44 11.70
CA ILE A 11 -5.96 -16.35 10.27
C ILE A 11 -7.10 -17.33 10.04
N PRO A 12 -8.34 -16.90 9.76
CA PRO A 12 -9.37 -17.84 9.37
C PRO A 12 -8.89 -18.51 8.08
N GLU A 13 -8.98 -19.84 7.99
CA GLU A 13 -8.58 -20.61 6.80
C GLU A 13 -9.27 -20.13 5.50
N THR A 14 -10.29 -19.26 5.62
CA THR A 14 -11.16 -18.79 4.55
C THR A 14 -10.80 -17.46 3.90
N THR A 15 -9.76 -16.73 4.36
CA THR A 15 -9.36 -15.44 3.73
C THR A 15 -8.50 -15.69 2.50
N THR A 16 -9.16 -15.96 1.37
CA THR A 16 -8.53 -16.03 0.04
C THR A 16 -8.64 -14.68 -0.66
N LEU A 17 -7.68 -14.36 -1.52
CA LEU A 17 -7.56 -13.04 -2.16
C LEU A 17 -8.75 -12.74 -3.09
N ASP A 18 -9.29 -13.76 -3.74
CA ASP A 18 -10.48 -13.71 -4.61
C ASP A 18 -11.77 -13.33 -3.85
N ARG A 19 -11.84 -13.62 -2.53
CA ARG A 19 -13.01 -13.30 -1.70
C ARG A 19 -13.05 -11.86 -1.20
N ILE A 20 -11.93 -11.15 -1.27
CA ILE A 20 -11.87 -9.73 -0.89
C ILE A 20 -12.35 -8.92 -2.09
N THR A 21 -13.66 -8.74 -2.27
CA THR A 21 -14.17 -8.08 -3.48
C THR A 21 -13.70 -6.62 -3.60
N GLY A 22 -13.25 -6.23 -4.78
CA GLY A 22 -12.78 -4.89 -5.08
C GLY A 22 -11.34 -4.63 -4.60
N MET A 23 -10.99 -3.35 -4.42
CA MET A 23 -9.64 -2.94 -4.05
C MET A 23 -8.54 -3.43 -5.03
N ASP A 24 -8.79 -3.41 -6.33
CA ASP A 24 -7.89 -3.94 -7.37
C ASP A 24 -6.47 -3.39 -7.26
N ALA A 25 -6.33 -2.08 -7.01
CA ALA A 25 -5.03 -1.44 -6.81
C ALA A 25 -4.27 -2.01 -5.59
N ALA A 26 -5.00 -2.39 -4.54
CA ALA A 26 -4.41 -2.98 -3.33
C ALA A 26 -4.00 -4.44 -3.53
N LYS A 27 -4.81 -5.21 -4.26
CA LYS A 27 -4.46 -6.56 -4.66
C LYS A 27 -3.25 -6.58 -5.59
N ARG A 28 -3.21 -5.66 -6.55
CA ARG A 28 -2.07 -5.48 -7.45
C ARG A 28 -0.80 -5.10 -6.68
N ALA A 29 -0.88 -4.18 -5.73
CA ALA A 29 0.25 -3.84 -4.86
C ALA A 29 0.74 -5.05 -4.02
N LEU A 30 -0.19 -5.89 -3.55
CA LEU A 30 0.12 -7.11 -2.81
C LEU A 30 0.85 -8.13 -3.69
N GLU A 31 0.40 -8.33 -4.93
CA GLU A 31 1.06 -9.17 -5.94
C GLU A 31 2.51 -8.73 -6.18
N VAL A 32 2.71 -7.43 -6.40
CA VAL A 32 4.04 -6.82 -6.57
C VAL A 32 4.90 -7.02 -5.32
N SER A 33 4.34 -6.83 -4.13
CA SER A 33 5.05 -7.05 -2.86
C SER A 33 5.51 -8.49 -2.72
N LEU A 34 4.64 -9.47 -2.97
CA LEU A 34 4.95 -10.90 -2.87
C LEU A 34 6.00 -11.35 -3.89
N ALA A 35 5.90 -10.89 -5.14
CA ALA A 35 6.84 -11.27 -6.19
C ALA A 35 8.26 -10.70 -5.96
N GLY A 36 8.34 -9.49 -5.40
CA GLY A 36 9.62 -8.79 -5.17
C GLY A 36 10.16 -8.88 -3.74
N ALA A 37 9.40 -9.45 -2.81
CA ALA A 37 9.63 -9.35 -1.37
C ALA A 37 9.73 -7.89 -0.86
N HIS A 38 8.96 -6.98 -1.46
CA HIS A 38 8.97 -5.56 -1.11
C HIS A 38 8.22 -5.33 0.20
N PRO A 39 8.84 -4.73 1.24
CA PRO A 39 8.11 -4.33 2.44
C PRO A 39 7.02 -3.32 2.09
N MET A 40 5.79 -3.58 2.52
CA MET A 40 4.65 -2.74 2.18
C MET A 40 3.83 -2.32 3.40
N ILE A 41 3.22 -1.13 3.31
CA ILE A 41 2.26 -0.65 4.30
C ILE A 41 0.96 -0.25 3.61
N PHE A 42 -0.14 -0.82 4.09
CA PHE A 42 -1.49 -0.32 3.84
C PHE A 42 -1.86 0.67 4.94
N LEU A 43 -1.91 1.94 4.59
CA LEU A 43 -2.57 2.96 5.40
C LEU A 43 -4.08 2.84 5.19
N TYR A 44 -4.87 2.79 6.26
CA TYR A 44 -6.33 2.69 6.11
C TYR A 44 -7.07 3.56 7.11
N ASN A 45 -8.28 3.97 6.71
CA ASN A 45 -9.26 4.63 7.55
C ASN A 45 -10.59 3.86 7.52
N GLY A 46 -11.25 3.71 8.66
CA GLY A 46 -12.40 2.82 8.79
C GLY A 46 -12.03 1.34 8.70
N ASN A 47 -12.92 0.52 8.12
CA ASN A 47 -12.92 -0.95 8.15
C ASN A 47 -11.56 -1.65 7.81
N SER A 48 -11.41 -2.88 8.30
CA SER A 48 -10.23 -3.73 8.34
C SER A 48 -9.90 -4.52 7.06
N GLN A 49 -10.43 -4.19 5.88
CA GLN A 49 -10.09 -4.96 4.66
C GLN A 49 -8.59 -4.93 4.32
N ALA A 50 -7.89 -3.84 4.70
CA ALA A 50 -6.43 -3.81 4.67
C ALA A 50 -5.78 -4.92 5.54
N VAL A 51 -6.37 -5.23 6.70
CA VAL A 51 -5.94 -6.33 7.57
C VAL A 51 -6.17 -7.67 6.89
N GLU A 52 -7.32 -7.85 6.24
CA GLU A 52 -7.65 -9.06 5.47
C GLU A 52 -6.68 -9.28 4.31
N LEU A 53 -6.31 -8.22 3.56
CA LEU A 53 -5.30 -8.28 2.51
C LEU A 53 -3.93 -8.73 3.04
N VAL A 54 -3.50 -8.19 4.19
CA VAL A 54 -2.24 -8.61 4.82
C VAL A 54 -2.30 -10.06 5.28
N LYS A 55 -3.43 -10.50 5.86
CA LYS A 55 -3.63 -11.91 6.25
C LYS A 55 -3.59 -12.83 5.02
N ALA A 56 -4.26 -12.47 3.93
CA ALA A 56 -4.23 -13.22 2.67
C ALA A 56 -2.79 -13.30 2.10
N GLY A 57 -2.07 -12.18 2.10
CA GLY A 57 -0.67 -12.13 1.69
C GLY A 57 0.25 -13.04 2.50
N LYS A 58 0.13 -13.02 3.83
CA LYS A 58 0.87 -13.94 4.73
C LYS A 58 0.59 -15.40 4.40
N ARG A 59 -0.68 -15.76 4.23
CA ARG A 59 -1.08 -17.14 3.88
C ARG A 59 -0.51 -17.57 2.52
N ILE A 60 -0.60 -16.72 1.49
CA ILE A 60 -0.02 -17.00 0.16
C ILE A 60 1.50 -17.21 0.30
N ALA A 61 2.16 -16.34 1.07
CA ALA A 61 3.60 -16.42 1.28
C ALA A 61 4.01 -17.72 1.99
N GLU A 62 3.32 -18.09 3.07
CA GLU A 62 3.54 -19.35 3.79
C GLU A 62 3.31 -20.57 2.89
N LYS A 63 2.18 -20.60 2.17
CA LYS A 63 1.81 -21.70 1.25
C LYS A 63 2.86 -21.93 0.16
N HIS A 64 3.49 -20.86 -0.31
CA HIS A 64 4.40 -20.90 -1.46
C HIS A 64 5.88 -20.68 -1.11
N GLY A 65 6.22 -20.59 0.19
CA GLY A 65 7.59 -20.37 0.65
C GLY A 65 8.18 -19.02 0.24
N LEU A 66 7.35 -17.98 0.15
CA LEU A 66 7.76 -16.63 -0.21
C LEU A 66 8.05 -15.77 1.03
N ALA A 67 8.87 -14.74 0.87
CA ALA A 67 9.06 -13.73 1.90
C ALA A 67 8.03 -12.62 1.74
N PHE A 68 7.33 -12.27 2.82
CA PHE A 68 6.33 -11.20 2.83
C PHE A 68 6.41 -10.35 4.09
N HIS A 69 6.53 -9.03 3.92
CA HIS A 69 6.61 -8.05 5.00
C HIS A 69 5.57 -6.96 4.80
N GLY A 70 4.29 -7.32 4.93
CA GLY A 70 3.16 -6.38 4.85
C GLY A 70 2.63 -5.96 6.22
N LEU A 71 2.26 -4.68 6.35
CA LEU A 71 1.60 -4.14 7.54
C LEU A 71 0.35 -3.35 7.17
N ALA A 72 -0.77 -3.64 7.84
CA ALA A 72 -1.94 -2.78 7.81
C ALA A 72 -1.85 -1.81 8.98
N TYR A 73 -1.75 -0.51 8.70
CA TYR A 73 -1.56 0.53 9.70
C TYR A 73 -2.75 1.51 9.72
N PRO A 74 -3.53 1.54 10.80
CA PRO A 74 -4.67 2.45 10.89
C PRO A 74 -4.18 3.90 10.98
N ALA A 75 -4.89 4.82 10.32
CA ALA A 75 -4.56 6.24 10.30
C ALA A 75 -4.61 6.92 11.70
N CYS A 76 -5.34 6.33 12.65
CA CYS A 76 -5.34 6.72 14.06
C CYS A 76 -5.72 5.55 14.97
N ASN A 77 -5.59 5.73 16.28
CA ASN A 77 -5.94 4.70 17.27
C ASN A 77 -7.41 4.24 17.20
N CYS A 78 -8.35 5.11 16.81
CA CYS A 78 -9.77 4.73 16.65
C CYS A 78 -10.11 4.27 15.21
N GLY A 79 -9.14 4.21 14.31
CA GLY A 79 -9.30 3.83 12.91
C GLY A 79 -10.01 4.85 12.01
N ASN A 80 -10.77 5.81 12.54
CA ASN A 80 -11.66 6.66 11.74
C ASN A 80 -11.09 8.02 11.30
N PHE A 81 -9.80 8.31 11.52
CA PHE A 81 -9.22 9.59 11.10
C PHE A 81 -9.21 9.69 9.57
N GLY A 82 -9.89 10.71 9.03
CA GLY A 82 -10.06 10.88 7.58
C GLY A 82 -11.08 9.96 6.92
N SER A 83 -11.78 9.13 7.69
CA SER A 83 -12.87 8.32 7.16
C SER A 83 -14.02 9.20 6.67
N ARG A 84 -14.60 8.84 5.52
CA ARG A 84 -15.84 9.46 5.01
C ARG A 84 -17.10 8.93 5.68
N THR A 85 -16.99 7.82 6.42
CA THR A 85 -18.15 7.05 6.93
C THR A 85 -18.17 6.92 8.45
N GLY A 86 -17.02 7.10 9.12
CA GLY A 86 -16.90 7.02 10.57
C GLY A 86 -16.38 8.34 11.16
N HIS A 87 -16.80 8.66 12.39
CA HIS A 87 -16.30 9.83 13.11
C HIS A 87 -15.07 9.45 13.96
N CYS A 88 -13.98 10.22 13.82
CA CYS A 88 -12.78 10.04 14.62
C CYS A 88 -12.97 10.60 16.04
N THR A 89 -12.73 9.79 17.06
CA THR A 89 -12.80 10.21 18.49
C THR A 89 -11.43 10.60 19.06
N CYS A 90 -10.35 10.43 18.29
CA CYS A 90 -9.00 10.73 18.76
C CYS A 90 -8.72 12.24 18.82
N LYS A 91 -7.99 12.68 19.86
CA LYS A 91 -7.43 14.03 19.93
C LYS A 91 -6.36 14.22 18.84
N ARG A 92 -6.27 15.42 18.26
CA ARG A 92 -5.28 15.77 17.21
C ARG A 92 -3.83 15.44 17.61
N SER A 93 -3.46 15.68 18.87
CA SER A 93 -2.14 15.35 19.41
C SER A 93 -1.87 13.85 19.43
N SER A 94 -2.88 13.04 19.76
CA SER A 94 -2.79 11.57 19.75
C SER A 94 -2.62 11.05 18.33
N VAL A 95 -3.37 11.58 17.37
CA VAL A 95 -3.21 11.24 15.94
C VAL A 95 -1.82 11.59 15.43
N ARG A 96 -1.33 12.80 15.75
CA ARG A 96 0.02 13.23 15.39
C ARG A 96 1.11 12.35 15.99
N HIS A 97 0.98 12.00 17.26
CA HIS A 97 1.94 11.12 17.91
C HIS A 97 1.92 9.71 17.30
N HIS A 98 0.74 9.18 16.97
CA HIS A 98 0.58 7.88 16.31
C HIS A 98 1.28 7.86 14.94
N LEU A 99 0.91 8.78 14.05
CA LEU A 99 1.47 8.89 12.70
C LEU A 99 2.98 9.20 12.67
N ALA A 100 3.50 9.92 13.67
CA ALA A 100 4.94 10.16 13.80
C ALA A 100 5.75 8.88 14.03
N LYS A 101 5.15 7.82 14.60
CA LYS A 101 5.80 6.51 14.73
C LYS A 101 5.99 5.84 13.36
N LEU A 102 5.01 6.01 12.48
CA LEU A 102 5.03 5.49 11.13
C LEU A 102 6.06 6.20 10.25
N GLY A 103 6.16 7.54 10.37
CA GLY A 103 7.17 8.32 9.64
C GLY A 103 8.61 7.89 9.92
N ARG A 104 8.92 7.39 11.12
CA ARG A 104 10.25 6.82 11.44
C ARG A 104 10.58 5.55 10.64
N ARG A 105 9.59 4.92 10.01
CA ARG A 105 9.72 3.71 9.18
C ARG A 105 9.64 4.00 7.68
N GLU A 106 9.50 5.26 7.26
CA GLU A 106 9.43 5.66 5.83
C GLU A 106 10.59 5.08 5.02
N HIS A 107 11.80 5.17 5.58
CA HIS A 107 13.00 4.62 4.99
C HIS A 107 13.12 3.09 5.08
N GLN A 108 12.09 2.32 5.41
CA GLN A 108 12.14 0.85 5.45
C GLN A 108 11.08 0.18 4.58
N VAL A 109 10.21 1.00 3.98
CA VAL A 109 9.07 0.54 3.20
C VAL A 109 9.29 0.92 1.75
N ASP A 110 9.05 -0.05 0.86
CA ASP A 110 9.18 0.13 -0.58
C ASP A 110 7.83 0.56 -1.19
N ILE A 111 6.73 -0.02 -0.70
CA ILE A 111 5.37 0.18 -1.22
C ILE A 111 4.49 0.78 -0.13
N TRP A 112 3.95 1.96 -0.39
CA TRP A 112 2.92 2.56 0.44
C TRP A 112 1.61 2.57 -0.35
N LEU A 113 0.52 2.22 0.31
CA LEU A 113 -0.79 2.31 -0.32
C LEU A 113 -1.81 2.86 0.67
N ASP A 114 -2.59 3.83 0.22
CA ASP A 114 -3.83 4.21 0.91
C ASP A 114 -4.92 3.22 0.52
N ALA A 115 -5.21 2.29 1.43
CA ALA A 115 -6.32 1.37 1.35
C ALA A 115 -7.61 2.08 1.80
N CYS A 116 -7.99 3.14 1.08
CA CYS A 116 -9.31 3.72 1.20
C CYS A 116 -10.36 2.68 0.75
N ARG A 117 -11.48 2.64 1.46
CA ARG A 117 -12.59 1.70 1.24
C ARG A 117 -12.99 1.61 -0.24
N ALA A 118 -13.22 0.37 -0.70
CA ALA A 118 -14.03 0.05 -1.87
C ALA A 118 -15.29 0.94 -1.91
N LYS A 119 -15.65 1.49 -3.08
CA LYS A 119 -16.88 2.27 -3.20
C LYS A 119 -18.08 1.31 -2.99
N LEU A 120 -19.18 1.82 -2.42
CA LEU A 120 -20.43 1.07 -2.19
C LEU A 120 -20.91 0.13 -3.35
N PRO A 121 -20.69 0.41 -4.65
CA PRO A 121 -21.03 -0.55 -5.72
C PRO A 121 -20.22 -1.86 -5.76
N GLU A 122 -19.19 -2.04 -4.93
CA GLU A 122 -18.36 -3.26 -4.91
C GLU A 122 -18.89 -4.35 -3.96
N ILE A 123 -19.95 -4.07 -3.20
CA ILE A 123 -20.62 -5.06 -2.34
C ILE A 123 -21.54 -5.93 -3.23
N GLY A 124 -21.07 -7.11 -3.62
CA GLY A 124 -21.79 -8.05 -4.49
C GLY A 124 -21.30 -8.09 -5.94
N ALA A 125 -20.10 -7.57 -6.22
CA ALA A 125 -19.41 -7.81 -7.48
C ALA A 125 -19.08 -9.30 -7.65
N GLU A 126 -18.91 -9.76 -8.90
CA GLU A 126 -18.40 -11.10 -9.17
C GLU A 126 -17.02 -11.28 -8.49
N PRO A 127 -16.68 -12.51 -8.06
CA PRO A 127 -15.35 -12.80 -7.54
C PRO A 127 -14.30 -12.29 -8.52
N ASP A 128 -13.28 -11.65 -7.99
CA ASP A 128 -12.13 -11.25 -8.80
C ASP A 128 -11.42 -12.48 -9.36
N GLU A 129 -10.41 -12.25 -10.19
CA GLU A 129 -9.57 -13.32 -10.71
C GLU A 129 -9.18 -14.34 -9.62
N PRO A 130 -9.23 -15.65 -9.91
CA PRO A 130 -8.91 -16.66 -8.92
C PRO A 130 -7.50 -16.48 -8.37
N GLU A 131 -7.33 -16.63 -7.05
CA GLU A 131 -6.03 -16.50 -6.40
C GLU A 131 -4.95 -17.41 -7.01
N THR A 132 -5.34 -18.55 -7.58
CA THR A 132 -4.41 -19.45 -8.27
C THR A 132 -3.72 -18.78 -9.45
N VAL A 133 -4.42 -17.91 -10.19
CA VAL A 133 -3.87 -17.16 -11.33
C VAL A 133 -2.88 -16.10 -10.84
N THR A 134 -3.23 -15.37 -9.78
CA THR A 134 -2.32 -14.39 -9.15
C THR A 134 -1.08 -15.09 -8.57
N ALA A 135 -1.26 -16.23 -7.89
CA ALA A 135 -0.15 -17.01 -7.34
C ALA A 135 0.79 -17.53 -8.44
N GLU A 136 0.25 -17.99 -9.56
CA GLU A 136 1.06 -18.41 -10.72
C GLU A 136 1.92 -17.27 -11.28
N ARG A 137 1.34 -16.06 -11.41
CA ARG A 137 2.08 -14.85 -11.81
C ARG A 137 3.21 -14.52 -10.86
N ILE A 138 2.93 -14.51 -9.55
CA ILE A 138 3.93 -14.25 -8.50
C ILE A 138 5.10 -15.24 -8.60
N LEU A 139 4.79 -16.53 -8.70
CA LEU A 139 5.79 -17.60 -8.77
C LEU A 139 6.61 -17.54 -10.04
N THR A 140 5.97 -17.23 -11.17
CA THR A 140 6.64 -17.08 -12.46
C THR A 140 7.60 -15.90 -12.44
N ALA A 141 7.17 -14.75 -11.92
CA ALA A 141 8.01 -13.57 -11.74
C ALA A 141 9.21 -13.83 -10.81
N GLY A 142 9.01 -14.63 -9.76
CA GLY A 142 10.05 -14.99 -8.79
C GLY A 142 11.16 -15.89 -9.38
N LYS A 143 10.88 -16.62 -10.46
CA LYS A 143 11.87 -17.45 -11.18
C LYS A 143 12.74 -16.64 -12.14
N LEU A 144 12.28 -15.47 -12.58
CA LEU A 144 13.03 -14.62 -13.47
C LEU A 144 14.24 -14.00 -12.73
N PRO A 145 15.38 -13.80 -13.43
CA PRO A 145 16.57 -13.22 -12.81
C PRO A 145 16.26 -11.90 -12.12
N LYS A 146 16.78 -11.74 -10.89
CA LYS A 146 16.71 -10.48 -10.13
C LYS A 146 17.80 -9.49 -10.52
N GLU A 147 18.53 -9.76 -11.59
CA GLU A 147 19.53 -8.85 -12.13
C GLU A 147 18.90 -7.47 -12.42
N LYS A 148 19.75 -6.46 -12.50
CA LYS A 148 19.32 -5.07 -12.60
C LYS A 148 18.66 -4.86 -13.97
N THR A 149 17.34 -5.02 -14.03
CA THR A 149 16.53 -4.66 -15.20
C THR A 149 16.80 -3.20 -15.53
N GLU A 150 17.27 -2.93 -16.74
CA GLU A 150 17.64 -1.58 -17.14
C GLU A 150 16.37 -0.80 -17.51
N PRO A 151 16.22 0.44 -17.00
CA PRO A 151 15.11 1.27 -17.40
C PRO A 151 15.36 1.92 -18.77
N GLU A 152 14.31 1.96 -19.58
CA GLU A 152 14.33 2.73 -20.83
C GLU A 152 14.44 4.23 -20.52
N LYS A 153 14.80 5.00 -21.54
CA LYS A 153 15.01 6.44 -21.41
C LYS A 153 13.74 7.15 -20.90
N GLU A 154 12.59 6.80 -21.47
CA GLU A 154 11.27 7.35 -21.15
C GLU A 154 10.88 7.05 -19.69
N ALA A 155 11.20 5.86 -19.17
CA ALA A 155 10.98 5.52 -17.77
C ALA A 155 11.83 6.39 -16.83
N MET A 156 13.10 6.62 -17.18
CA MET A 156 13.97 7.51 -16.40
C MET A 156 13.55 8.98 -16.49
N GLU A 157 13.09 9.44 -17.66
CA GLU A 157 12.54 10.79 -17.84
C GLU A 157 11.30 11.00 -16.96
N LEU A 158 10.39 10.02 -16.92
CA LEU A 158 9.21 10.06 -16.06
C LEU A 158 9.61 10.15 -14.57
N LEU A 159 10.55 9.32 -14.13
CA LEU A 159 11.03 9.33 -12.75
C LEU A 159 11.65 10.68 -12.39
N ASN A 160 12.51 11.23 -13.24
CA ASN A 160 13.16 12.52 -13.03
C ASN A 160 12.14 13.67 -12.99
N ALA A 161 11.14 13.66 -13.89
CA ALA A 161 10.08 14.65 -13.92
C ALA A 161 9.24 14.60 -12.63
N TRP A 162 8.89 13.41 -12.17
CA TRP A 162 8.17 13.21 -10.91
C TRP A 162 9.00 13.68 -9.70
N GLN A 163 10.29 13.35 -9.62
CA GLN A 163 11.16 13.82 -8.54
C GLN A 163 11.21 15.35 -8.46
N LYS A 164 11.32 16.01 -9.62
CA LYS A 164 11.30 17.48 -9.69
C LYS A 164 9.96 18.05 -9.24
N HIS A 165 8.85 17.39 -9.58
CA HIS A 165 7.51 17.81 -9.19
C HIS A 165 7.27 17.70 -7.68
N VAL A 166 7.69 16.60 -7.04
CA VAL A 166 7.47 16.39 -5.59
C VAL A 166 8.35 17.30 -4.73
N GLY A 167 9.44 17.86 -5.27
CA GLY A 167 10.25 18.87 -4.59
C GLY A 167 10.97 18.37 -3.34
N ARG A 168 11.18 17.05 -3.21
CA ARG A 168 11.88 16.41 -2.09
C ARG A 168 12.81 15.31 -2.58
N THR A 169 13.82 14.98 -1.78
CA THR A 169 14.69 13.83 -2.06
C THR A 169 13.88 12.54 -1.94
N VAL A 170 13.89 11.73 -3.00
CA VAL A 170 13.26 10.41 -3.04
C VAL A 170 14.30 9.33 -3.30
N ASN A 171 14.12 8.17 -2.68
CA ASN A 171 14.95 7.01 -2.95
C ASN A 171 14.55 6.33 -4.27
N THR A 172 15.13 6.80 -5.38
CA THR A 172 14.90 6.24 -6.73
C THR A 172 15.28 4.77 -6.83
N GLY A 173 16.28 4.33 -6.07
CA GLY A 173 16.69 2.93 -6.04
C GLY A 173 15.56 1.98 -5.63
N ARG A 174 14.63 2.42 -4.76
CA ARG A 174 13.44 1.63 -4.40
C ARG A 174 12.42 1.57 -5.50
N ILE A 175 12.14 2.73 -6.10
CA ILE A 175 11.16 2.83 -7.19
C ILE A 175 11.61 1.95 -8.35
N LEU A 176 12.91 1.98 -8.69
CA LEU A 176 13.49 1.10 -9.70
C LEU A 176 13.37 -0.38 -9.35
N LYS A 177 13.59 -0.76 -8.08
CA LYS A 177 13.41 -2.15 -7.63
C LYS A 177 11.96 -2.61 -7.79
N VAL A 178 11.00 -1.77 -7.40
CA VAL A 178 9.56 -2.06 -7.52
C VAL A 178 9.16 -2.15 -9.00
N ALA A 179 9.61 -1.20 -9.82
CA ALA A 179 9.36 -1.19 -11.27
C ALA A 179 9.94 -2.43 -11.98
N GLY A 180 11.13 -2.89 -11.57
CA GLY A 180 11.71 -4.14 -12.06
C GLY A 180 10.90 -5.37 -11.67
N THR A 181 10.31 -5.41 -10.47
CA THR A 181 9.38 -6.48 -10.08
C THR A 181 8.11 -6.46 -10.91
N ILE A 182 7.55 -5.29 -11.19
CA ILE A 182 6.37 -5.14 -12.06
C ILE A 182 6.68 -5.68 -13.46
N ALA A 183 7.83 -5.33 -14.04
CA ALA A 183 8.27 -5.84 -15.33
C ALA A 183 8.34 -7.37 -15.36
N ARG A 184 8.90 -7.99 -14.30
CA ARG A 184 8.97 -9.46 -14.17
C ARG A 184 7.59 -10.11 -14.09
N ILE A 185 6.61 -9.47 -13.44
CA ILE A 185 5.24 -10.00 -13.38
C ILE A 185 4.60 -10.04 -14.78
N GLU A 186 4.95 -9.09 -15.66
CA GLU A 186 4.53 -9.12 -17.07
C GLU A 186 5.31 -10.14 -17.93
N GLY A 187 6.22 -10.90 -17.34
CA GLY A 187 7.07 -11.85 -18.05
C GLY A 187 8.28 -11.22 -18.75
N ASN A 188 8.50 -9.91 -18.58
CA ASN A 188 9.65 -9.21 -19.13
C ASN A 188 10.74 -8.98 -18.07
N SER A 189 11.87 -9.68 -18.17
CA SER A 189 13.01 -9.49 -17.27
C SER A 189 14.06 -8.49 -17.80
N GLY A 190 13.92 -8.02 -19.03
CA GLY A 190 14.98 -7.27 -19.74
C GLY A 190 14.91 -5.76 -19.59
N GLU A 191 13.72 -5.17 -19.49
CA GLU A 191 13.56 -3.71 -19.61
C GLU A 191 12.44 -3.14 -18.73
N ILE A 192 12.72 -2.05 -18.01
CA ILE A 192 11.71 -1.28 -17.26
C ILE A 192 11.16 -0.18 -18.18
N ARG A 193 9.91 -0.34 -18.61
CA ARG A 193 9.18 0.64 -19.42
C ARG A 193 8.51 1.73 -18.58
N ALA A 194 8.10 2.81 -19.25
CA ALA A 194 7.50 3.98 -18.63
C ALA A 194 6.24 3.65 -17.80
N TYR A 195 5.43 2.67 -18.22
CA TYR A 195 4.23 2.28 -17.48
C TYR A 195 4.56 1.44 -16.22
N HIS A 196 5.60 0.61 -16.24
CA HIS A 196 6.11 -0.05 -15.01
C HIS A 196 6.58 0.99 -14.00
N MET A 197 7.28 2.02 -14.48
CA MET A 197 7.72 3.13 -13.65
C MET A 197 6.54 3.94 -13.11
N ALA A 198 5.53 4.20 -13.94
CA ALA A 198 4.33 4.92 -13.53
C ALA A 198 3.58 4.19 -12.41
N GLU A 199 3.43 2.87 -12.51
CA GLU A 199 2.83 2.05 -11.44
C GLU A 199 3.69 2.10 -10.15
N ALA A 200 5.01 1.93 -10.26
CA ALA A 200 5.91 2.00 -9.11
C ALA A 200 5.88 3.37 -8.40
N ILE A 201 5.74 4.45 -9.15
CA ILE A 201 5.58 5.81 -8.62
C ILE A 201 4.26 5.96 -7.85
N GLN A 202 3.17 5.32 -8.30
CA GLN A 202 1.88 5.38 -7.59
C GLN A 202 1.96 4.76 -6.19
N TYR A 203 2.80 3.75 -6.01
CA TYR A 203 3.08 3.15 -4.70
C TYR A 203 3.95 4.02 -3.79
N GLN A 204 4.47 5.13 -4.29
CA GLN A 204 5.08 6.15 -3.45
C GLN A 204 3.98 7.09 -2.97
N VAL A 205 3.14 6.59 -2.05
CA VAL A 205 2.25 7.48 -1.28
C VAL A 205 3.15 8.53 -0.66
N GLN A 206 2.85 9.78 -0.98
CA GLN A 206 3.65 10.90 -0.57
C GLN A 206 3.74 10.88 0.98
N SER A 207 4.68 11.58 1.60
CA SER A 207 4.89 11.48 3.06
C SER A 207 3.59 11.59 3.88
N VAL A 208 3.59 11.11 5.13
CA VAL A 208 2.48 11.30 6.09
C VAL A 208 2.03 12.78 6.24
N SER A 209 2.78 13.74 5.67
CA SER A 209 2.41 15.12 5.39
C SER A 209 1.16 15.30 4.52
N TRP A 210 0.97 14.57 3.40
CA TRP A 210 -0.24 14.74 2.59
C TRP A 210 -1.48 14.25 3.34
N LEU A 211 -1.36 13.28 4.25
CA LEU A 211 -2.44 12.90 5.16
C LEU A 211 -2.88 14.10 6.00
N TRP A 212 -1.96 14.98 6.41
CA TRP A 212 -2.30 16.25 7.06
C TRP A 212 -2.95 17.24 6.09
N ASP A 213 -2.42 17.37 4.88
CA ASP A 213 -2.92 18.31 3.87
C ASP A 213 -4.32 17.93 3.35
N CYS A 214 -4.60 16.62 3.18
CA CYS A 214 -5.92 16.07 2.84
C CYS A 214 -6.94 16.23 3.97
N LEU A 215 -6.47 16.40 5.21
CA LEU A 215 -7.32 16.55 6.41
C LEU A 215 -7.48 18.00 6.86
N ALA A 216 -6.74 18.92 6.25
CA ALA A 216 -6.91 20.36 6.41
C ALA A 216 -8.37 20.85 6.18
N PRO A 217 -9.16 20.32 5.24
CA PRO A 217 -10.54 20.79 5.04
C PRO A 217 -11.46 20.51 6.25
N GLN A 218 -11.35 19.32 6.86
CA GLN A 218 -12.15 18.99 8.06
C GLN A 218 -11.72 19.76 9.32
N LEU A 219 -10.53 20.38 9.30
CA LEU A 219 -10.02 21.19 10.41
C LEU A 219 -10.56 22.65 10.37
N VAL A 220 -10.99 23.15 9.21
CA VAL A 220 -11.59 24.48 9.06
C VAL A 220 -13.00 24.50 9.67
N GLU A 221 -13.81 23.47 9.44
CA GLU A 221 -15.18 23.42 9.99
C GLU A 221 -15.22 23.22 11.52
N LEU A 222 -14.26 22.51 12.09
CA LEU A 222 -14.20 22.30 13.55
C LEU A 222 -13.76 23.56 14.32
N LYS A 223 -12.96 24.46 13.70
CA LYS A 223 -12.65 25.78 14.29
C LYS A 223 -13.91 26.66 14.42
N ASN A 224 -14.88 26.49 13.51
CA ASN A 224 -16.12 27.27 13.52
C ASN A 224 -17.19 26.71 14.49
N LYS A 225 -17.05 25.46 14.97
CA LYS A 225 -18.00 24.86 15.94
C LYS A 225 -17.58 25.01 17.40
N THR A 226 -16.30 25.30 17.69
CA THR A 226 -15.84 25.59 19.07
C THR A 226 -15.76 27.09 19.38
N GLY A 227 -16.17 27.96 18.46
CA GLY A 227 -16.32 29.39 18.68
C GLY A 227 -17.75 29.79 19.04
N LYS A 228 -18.25 29.36 20.21
CA LYS A 228 -19.30 30.01 21.02
C LYS A 228 -19.75 29.09 22.16
N ARG A 229 -19.13 29.27 23.33
CA ARG A 229 -19.78 29.71 24.59
C ARG A 229 -18.70 29.93 25.63
#